data_AF-A0A536SR19-F1
#
_entry.id   AF-A0A536SR19-F1
#
_cell.length_a   1.000
_cell.length_b   1.000
_cell.length_c   1.000
_cell.angle_alpha   90.00
_cell.angle_beta   90.00
_cell.angle_gamma   90.00
#
_symmetry.space_group_name_H-M   'P 1'
#
loop_
_entity.id
_entity.type
_entity.pdbx_description
1 polymer ?
#
loop_
_entity_poly.entity_id
_entity_poly.type
_entity_poly.pdbx_seq_one_letter_code
_entity_poly.pdbx_strand_id
1 'polypeptide(L)'
;MRITLIHNPRAGKQDDEEAEDLRKLLKKAGHKVRYHSSKDGEWKRSLKKPADLVVVAGGDGTVGKVTRRMVGRGVPVALLPS
;
A
#
# COMPACT_ATOMS: atom_id res chain seq x y z
N MET A 1 8.08 -9.27 -7.86
CA MET A 1 7.24 -9.64 -6.68
C MET A 1 5.79 -9.22 -6.91
N ARG A 2 4.85 -9.80 -6.16
CA ARG A 2 3.46 -9.37 -6.02
C ARG A 2 3.38 -8.37 -4.88
N ILE A 3 3.14 -7.11 -5.20
CA ILE A 3 3.09 -6.02 -4.24
C ILE A 3 1.64 -5.57 -4.08
N THR A 4 1.17 -5.46 -2.84
CA THR A 4 -0.08 -4.74 -2.53
C THR A 4 0.29 -3.36 -2.02
N LEU A 5 -0.04 -2.32 -2.78
CA LEU A 5 0.19 -0.92 -2.44
C LEU A 5 -1.10 -0.31 -1.89
N ILE A 6 -1.05 0.15 -0.64
CA ILE A 6 -2.12 0.88 0.03
C ILE A 6 -1.70 2.35 0.14
N HIS A 7 -2.48 3.25 -0.46
CA HIS A 7 -2.18 4.67 -0.48
C HIS A 7 -3.23 5.51 0.27
N ASN A 8 -2.84 6.56 0.98
CA ASN A 8 -3.77 7.54 1.55
C ASN A 8 -3.62 8.88 0.84
N PRO A 9 -4.48 9.21 -0.15
CA PRO A 9 -4.40 10.46 -0.91
C PRO A 9 -4.77 11.71 -0.10
N ARG A 10 -4.97 11.58 1.23
CA ARG A 10 -5.21 12.70 2.15
C ARG A 10 -4.15 12.79 3.24
N ALA A 11 -3.08 12.01 3.16
CA ALA A 11 -1.98 12.11 4.12
C ALA A 11 -0.95 13.11 3.61
N GLY A 12 -0.55 14.06 4.45
CA GLY A 12 0.48 15.04 4.11
C GLY A 12 0.14 15.81 2.84
N LYS A 13 1.12 15.94 1.94
CA LYS A 13 0.98 16.54 0.61
C LYS A 13 0.65 15.53 -0.49
N GLN A 14 0.29 14.29 -0.14
CA GLN A 14 0.05 13.26 -1.15
C GLN A 14 -1.20 13.51 -1.96
N ASP A 15 -1.12 13.18 -3.24
CA ASP A 15 -2.22 13.20 -4.19
C ASP A 15 -2.28 11.92 -5.03
N ASP A 16 -3.26 11.86 -5.93
CA ASP A 16 -3.44 10.70 -6.80
C ASP A 16 -2.33 10.58 -7.86
N GLU A 17 -1.60 11.66 -8.20
CA GLU A 17 -0.49 11.63 -9.15
C GLU A 17 0.72 10.90 -8.56
N GLU A 18 1.07 11.19 -7.30
CA GLU A 18 2.14 10.48 -6.58
C GLU A 18 1.88 8.96 -6.49
N ALA A 19 0.61 8.58 -6.30
CA ALA A 19 0.19 7.19 -6.26
C ALA A 19 0.44 6.49 -7.60
N GLU A 20 0.13 7.15 -8.71
CA GLU A 20 0.36 6.63 -10.04
C GLU A 20 1.85 6.53 -10.38
N ASP A 21 2.66 7.51 -9.99
CA ASP A 21 4.10 7.46 -10.20
C ASP A 21 4.78 6.35 -9.42
N LEU A 22 4.38 6.14 -8.15
CA LEU A 22 4.84 5.00 -7.37
C LEU A 22 4.45 3.66 -8.02
N ARG A 23 3.22 3.55 -8.55
CA ARG A 23 2.79 2.35 -9.31
C ARG A 23 3.65 2.13 -10.55
N LYS A 24 3.95 3.18 -11.32
CA LYS A 24 4.80 3.10 -12.51
C LYS A 24 6.21 2.65 -12.14
N LEU A 25 6.81 3.22 -11.10
CA LEU A 25 8.14 2.85 -10.63
C LEU A 25 8.23 1.37 -10.23
N LEU A 26 7.29 0.90 -9.42
CA LEU A 26 7.23 -0.51 -9.01
C LEU A 26 7.00 -1.46 -10.20
N LYS A 27 6.14 -1.08 -11.16
CA LYS A 27 5.93 -1.86 -12.39
C LYS A 27 7.19 -1.88 -13.26
N LYS A 28 7.89 -0.74 -13.39
CA LYS A 28 9.16 -0.61 -14.14
C LYS A 28 10.26 -1.47 -13.54
N ALA A 29 10.25 -1.66 -12.22
CA ALA A 29 11.12 -2.61 -11.51
C ALA A 29 10.70 -4.10 -11.69
N GLY A 30 9.72 -4.40 -12.55
CA GLY A 30 9.28 -5.77 -12.85
C GLY A 30 8.34 -6.37 -11.80
N HIS A 31 7.66 -5.54 -10.99
CA HIS A 31 6.73 -6.02 -9.97
C HIS A 31 5.27 -6.01 -10.46
N LYS A 32 4.50 -7.01 -10.00
CA LYS A 32 3.05 -7.05 -10.17
C LYS A 32 2.40 -6.25 -9.05
N VAL A 33 1.82 -5.10 -9.36
CA VAL A 33 1.29 -4.16 -8.35
C VAL A 33 -0.23 -4.22 -8.31
N ARG A 34 -0.78 -4.52 -7.13
CA ARG A 34 -2.19 -4.33 -6.79
C ARG A 34 -2.32 -3.05 -5.97
N TYR A 35 -2.97 -2.04 -6.54
CA TYR A 35 -3.18 -0.76 -5.89
C TYR A 35 -4.57 -0.66 -5.26
N HIS A 36 -4.65 -0.05 -4.08
CA HIS A 36 -5.90 0.36 -3.46
C HIS A 36 -5.71 1.69 -2.71
N SER A 37 -6.68 2.59 -2.82
CA SER A 37 -6.75 3.72 -1.91
C SER A 37 -7.27 3.25 -0.54
N SER A 38 -6.73 3.81 0.53
CA SER A 38 -7.19 3.61 1.90
C SER A 38 -8.58 4.23 2.15
N LYS A 39 -9.07 5.04 1.20
CA LYS A 39 -10.43 5.58 1.18
C LYS A 39 -11.44 4.64 0.53
N ASP A 40 -10.98 3.63 -0.21
CA ASP A 40 -11.86 2.66 -0.85
C ASP A 40 -12.34 1.62 0.18
N GLY A 41 -13.57 1.11 0.06
CA GLY A 41 -14.06 0.07 0.96
C GLY A 41 -13.27 -1.25 0.87
N GLU A 42 -12.68 -1.53 -0.29
CA GLU A 42 -12.15 -2.85 -0.65
C GLU A 42 -10.68 -3.08 -0.23
N TRP A 43 -9.94 -2.06 0.18
CA TRP A 43 -8.50 -2.21 0.48
C TRP A 43 -8.23 -3.22 1.60
N LYS A 44 -9.15 -3.34 2.57
CA LYS A 44 -9.02 -4.33 3.66
C LYS A 44 -9.06 -5.77 3.15
N ARG A 45 -9.87 -6.01 2.11
CA ARG A 45 -10.00 -7.34 1.48
C ARG A 45 -8.78 -7.66 0.63
N SER A 46 -8.13 -6.64 0.05
CA SER A 46 -6.92 -6.82 -0.75
C SER A 46 -5.76 -7.40 0.08
N LEU A 47 -5.66 -7.04 1.37
CA LEU A 47 -4.65 -7.58 2.29
C LEU A 47 -4.76 -9.09 2.50
N LYS A 48 -5.94 -9.69 2.30
CA LYS A 48 -6.16 -11.15 2.40
C LYS A 48 -5.68 -11.92 1.18
N LYS A 49 -5.45 -11.24 0.07
CA LYS A 49 -4.96 -11.89 -1.14
C LYS A 49 -3.44 -12.13 -1.01
N PRO A 50 -2.89 -13.19 -1.62
CA PRO A 50 -1.46 -13.43 -1.61
C PRO A 50 -0.66 -12.23 -2.14
N ALA A 51 0.38 -11.86 -1.40
CA ALA A 51 1.35 -10.82 -1.75
C ALA A 51 2.70 -11.19 -1.14
N ASP A 52 3.77 -10.82 -1.81
CA ASP A 52 5.14 -11.02 -1.32
C ASP A 52 5.60 -9.79 -0.50
N LEU A 53 4.93 -8.64 -0.66
CA LEU A 53 5.15 -7.40 0.08
C LEU A 53 3.87 -6.55 0.13
N VAL A 54 3.62 -5.91 1.28
CA VAL A 54 2.63 -4.83 1.41
C VAL A 54 3.36 -3.50 1.57
N VAL A 55 3.06 -2.53 0.72
CA VAL A 55 3.60 -1.17 0.79
C VAL A 55 2.50 -0.23 1.27
N VAL A 56 2.80 0.62 2.24
CA VAL A 56 1.87 1.62 2.77
C VAL A 56 2.42 3.02 2.53
N ALA A 57 1.78 3.78 1.65
CA ALA A 57 2.06 5.19 1.41
C ALA A 57 1.01 6.03 2.13
N GLY A 58 1.38 6.66 3.24
CA GLY A 58 0.44 7.38 4.09
C GLY A 58 0.98 7.64 5.50
N GLY A 59 0.34 8.56 6.22
CA GLY A 59 0.70 8.85 7.60
C GLY A 59 0.30 7.77 8.62
N ASP A 60 0.62 8.00 9.89
CA ASP A 60 0.51 7.04 11.00
C ASP A 60 -0.88 6.39 11.13
N GLY A 61 -1.94 7.16 10.88
CA GLY A 61 -3.30 6.64 10.93
C GLY A 61 -3.57 5.52 9.90
N THR A 62 -2.95 5.59 8.72
CA THR A 62 -3.05 4.55 7.69
C THR A 62 -2.05 3.42 7.97
N VAL A 63 -0.81 3.76 8.32
CA VAL A 63 0.23 2.80 8.73
C VAL A 63 -0.28 1.90 9.85
N GLY A 64 -0.82 2.47 10.93
CA GLY A 64 -1.36 1.72 12.07
C GLY A 64 -2.55 0.84 11.69
N LYS A 65 -3.42 1.28 10.77
CA LYS A 65 -4.56 0.47 10.29
C LYS A 65 -4.10 -0.73 9.45
N VAL A 66 -3.07 -0.58 8.63
CA VAL A 66 -2.54 -1.66 7.79
C VAL A 66 -1.71 -2.62 8.63
N THR A 67 -0.73 -2.13 9.37
CA THR A 67 0.20 -2.96 10.18
C THR A 67 -0.52 -3.86 11.16
N ARG A 68 -1.52 -3.34 11.91
CA ARG A 68 -2.35 -4.16 12.83
C ARG A 68 -3.06 -5.32 12.14
N ARG A 69 -3.41 -5.20 10.85
CA ARG A 69 -4.05 -6.27 10.06
C ARG A 69 -3.05 -7.27 9.50
N MET A 70 -1.77 -6.91 9.46
CA MET A 70 -0.69 -7.74 8.93
C MET A 70 0.04 -8.54 10.02
N VAL A 71 -0.20 -8.26 11.30
CA VAL A 71 0.33 -9.04 12.42
C VAL A 71 0.06 -10.53 12.23
N GLY A 72 1.09 -11.35 12.42
CA GLY A 72 1.01 -12.82 12.32
C GLY A 72 0.86 -13.37 10.90
N ARG A 73 0.86 -12.54 9.84
CA ARG A 73 0.69 -13.00 8.46
C ARG A 73 1.98 -13.47 7.77
N GLY A 74 3.15 -13.16 8.35
CA GLY A 74 4.45 -13.48 7.74
C GLY A 74 4.75 -12.74 6.43
N VAL A 75 3.94 -11.73 6.06
CA VAL A 75 4.18 -10.89 4.88
C VAL A 75 4.84 -9.59 5.33
N PRO A 76 5.99 -9.20 4.76
CA PRO A 76 6.67 -7.96 5.13
C PRO A 76 5.83 -6.73 4.76
N VAL A 77 5.98 -5.68 5.57
CA VAL A 77 5.33 -4.38 5.36
C VAL A 77 6.41 -3.32 5.20
N ALA A 78 6.39 -2.60 4.08
CA ALA A 78 7.24 -1.43 3.84
C ALA A 78 6.40 -0.15 4.01
N LEU A 79 6.98 0.86 4.65
CA LEU A 79 6.34 2.13 4.93
C LEU A 79 6.97 3.23 4.07
N LEU A 80 6.13 4.01 3.40
CA LEU A 80 6.49 5.21 2.68
C LEU A 80 5.78 6.38 3.39
N PRO A 81 6.50 7.14 4.22
CA PRO A 81 5.91 8.24 4.96
C PRO A 81 5.50 9.38 4.03
N SER A 82 4.52 10.16 4.49
CA SER A 82 4.02 11.36 3.82
C SER A 82 4.00 12.60 4.67
#